data_AF-A0A0F9EQC3-F1
#
_entry.id   AF-A0A0F9EQC3-F1
#
_cell.length_a   1.000
_cell.length_b   1.000
_cell.length_c   1.000
_cell.angle_alpha   90.00
_cell.angle_beta   90.00
_cell.angle_gamma   90.00
#
_symmetry.space_group_name_H-M   'P 1'
#
loop_
_entity.id
_entity.type
_entity.pdbx_description
1 polymer ?
#
loop_
_entity_poly.entity_id
_entity_poly.type
_entity_poly.pdbx_seq_one_letter_code
_entity_poly.pdbx_strand_id
1 'polypeptide(L)'
;MAITDKSIISKKRAIPQSSPIPTFVQPSIADTAIMREIDDTDKNWKKHIIPRMDEDEKLWTKDPYELRDSNGDLIKDVENVTLPEARIYGERVIAVLNESVEIISINGQRNGKVMDTKKTKIIEDFYHDVLYIADERQDDILMPGLEPYFWEQIGIRGGVFTRILLAQDKHGFDPDILPLDRYKVRYGLGRRGFTWFAFWDVLSRDEVQDEYPGYPMKGDFVLRWDYWNSAEEIIFLDGTFYDAYDNLLGYPPFIGQLCQQGTFLETSARSLRMRGDSIYSSSRELYPYLNKIGSILQTQGMLSLAPPQQLISKSGKKLPGKPIYRLGNVLALQEGEKLVPIDAPDIIGSMRFFQGMLGGVLQRATLTHVEWGNLQFQLSNVALATLRAAARQVYSPRLHTME
;
A
#
# COMPACT_ATOMS: atom_id res chain seq x y z
N MET A 1 0.64 -3.52 -32.18
CA MET A 1 1.26 -3.10 -33.45
C MET A 1 2.76 -3.24 -33.26
N ALA A 2 3.30 -4.44 -33.53
CA ALA A 2 4.72 -4.74 -33.27
C ALA A 2 5.56 -4.17 -34.41
N ILE A 3 6.34 -3.13 -34.11
CA ILE A 3 7.41 -2.66 -34.98
C ILE A 3 8.61 -3.55 -34.67
N THR A 4 8.78 -4.61 -35.46
CA THR A 4 10.00 -5.42 -35.44
C THR A 4 11.08 -4.69 -36.23
N ASP A 5 11.70 -3.69 -35.62
CA ASP A 5 12.97 -3.15 -36.12
C ASP A 5 14.11 -3.96 -35.49
N LYS A 6 14.72 -4.81 -36.31
CA LYS A 6 15.79 -5.74 -35.89
C LYS A 6 17.09 -5.03 -35.47
N SER A 7 17.16 -3.71 -35.61
CA SER A 7 18.34 -2.91 -35.29
C SER A 7 18.44 -2.46 -33.82
N ILE A 8 17.35 -2.57 -33.04
CA ILE A 8 17.29 -2.05 -31.65
C ILE A 8 17.71 -3.11 -30.61
N ILE A 9 17.75 -4.38 -30.97
CA ILE A 9 17.72 -5.51 -30.01
C ILE A 9 19.09 -5.85 -29.39
N SER A 10 20.22 -5.26 -29.82
CA SER A 10 21.56 -5.74 -29.42
C SER A 10 22.35 -4.90 -28.42
N LYS A 11 21.78 -3.87 -27.78
CA LYS A 11 22.47 -3.15 -26.70
C LYS A 11 21.89 -3.53 -25.34
N LYS A 12 22.34 -4.66 -24.80
CA LYS A 12 22.38 -4.83 -23.34
C LYS A 12 23.07 -3.61 -22.73
N ARG A 13 22.74 -3.27 -21.48
CA ARG A 13 23.62 -2.56 -20.54
C ARG A 13 24.96 -3.30 -20.51
N ALA A 14 25.80 -3.08 -21.51
CA ALA A 14 27.22 -3.29 -21.37
C ALA A 14 27.61 -2.21 -20.39
N ILE A 15 27.76 -2.57 -19.10
CA ILE A 15 28.62 -1.79 -18.21
C ILE A 15 29.91 -1.65 -19.02
N PRO A 16 30.26 -0.45 -19.48
CA PRO A 16 31.46 -0.29 -20.26
C PRO A 16 32.62 -0.70 -19.36
N GLN A 17 33.17 -1.89 -19.62
CA GLN A 17 34.44 -2.28 -19.02
C GLN A 17 35.43 -1.20 -19.42
N SER A 18 35.80 -0.36 -18.45
CA SER A 18 36.68 0.81 -18.57
C SER A 18 36.12 2.06 -19.28
N SER A 19 34.85 2.45 -19.06
CA SER A 19 34.55 3.88 -19.21
C SER A 19 35.35 4.68 -18.19
N PRO A 20 35.94 5.83 -18.57
CA PRO A 20 36.56 6.73 -17.59
C PRO A 20 35.52 7.09 -16.54
N ILE A 21 35.92 7.07 -15.26
CA ILE A 21 35.11 7.52 -14.12
C ILE A 21 34.33 8.76 -14.57
N PRO A 22 32.99 8.74 -14.57
CA PRO A 22 32.21 9.88 -15.03
C PRO A 22 32.67 11.09 -14.23
N THR A 23 33.28 12.04 -14.93
CA THR A 23 33.68 13.29 -14.31
C THR A 23 32.36 13.97 -13.96
N PHE A 24 32.09 14.23 -12.68
CA PHE A 24 30.85 14.86 -12.22
C PHE A 24 30.53 16.08 -13.08
N VAL A 25 29.67 15.89 -14.08
CA VAL A 25 29.25 16.95 -14.99
C VAL A 25 28.30 17.82 -14.18
N GLN A 26 28.55 19.13 -14.18
CA GLN A 26 27.61 20.02 -13.51
C GLN A 26 26.23 19.87 -14.15
N PRO A 27 25.15 19.76 -13.34
CA PRO A 27 23.82 19.52 -13.86
C PRO A 27 23.45 20.62 -14.85
N SER A 28 22.90 20.22 -15.99
CA SER A 28 22.38 21.17 -16.95
C SER A 28 21.12 21.83 -16.38
N ILE A 29 20.71 22.96 -16.98
CA ILE A 29 19.46 23.64 -16.62
C ILE A 29 18.25 22.71 -16.83
N ALA A 30 18.32 21.81 -17.82
CA ALA A 30 17.26 20.84 -18.10
C ALA A 30 17.13 19.79 -16.99
N ASP A 31 18.26 19.25 -16.50
CA ASP A 31 18.28 18.23 -15.44
C ASP A 31 17.69 18.80 -14.14
N THR A 32 17.97 20.08 -13.87
CA THR A 32 17.41 20.80 -12.73
C THR A 32 15.89 21.00 -12.86
N ALA A 33 15.38 21.15 -14.09
CA ALA A 33 13.95 21.30 -14.35
C ALA A 33 13.20 19.97 -14.18
N ILE A 34 13.79 18.84 -14.59
CA ILE A 34 13.21 17.50 -14.44
C ILE A 34 13.11 17.13 -12.95
N MET A 35 14.18 17.31 -12.18
CA MET A 35 14.12 17.03 -10.75
C MET A 35 13.08 17.91 -10.04
N ARG A 36 12.91 19.16 -10.48
CA ARG A 36 11.85 20.04 -9.99
C ARG A 36 10.45 19.54 -10.33
N GLU A 37 10.24 18.99 -11.52
CA GLU A 37 8.96 18.38 -11.91
C GLU A 37 8.62 17.17 -11.03
N ILE A 38 9.60 16.32 -10.75
CA ILE A 38 9.48 15.20 -9.82
C ILE A 38 9.11 15.71 -8.43
N ASP A 39 9.86 16.68 -7.90
CA ASP A 39 9.65 17.25 -6.57
C ASP A 39 8.27 17.91 -6.41
N ASP A 40 7.83 18.67 -7.41
CA ASP A 40 6.53 19.35 -7.37
C ASP A 40 5.38 18.33 -7.43
N THR A 41 5.55 17.27 -8.21
CA THR A 41 4.62 16.14 -8.25
C THR A 41 4.60 15.40 -6.91
N ASP A 42 5.77 15.10 -6.35
CA ASP A 42 5.92 14.41 -5.08
C ASP A 42 5.29 15.21 -3.92
N LYS A 43 5.50 16.53 -3.85
CA LYS A 43 4.85 17.40 -2.86
C LYS A 43 3.32 17.34 -2.96
N ASN A 44 2.77 17.34 -4.17
CA ASN A 44 1.32 17.25 -4.40
C ASN A 44 0.79 15.88 -3.94
N TRP A 45 1.53 14.81 -4.22
CA TRP A 45 1.19 13.45 -3.78
C TRP A 45 1.28 13.31 -2.25
N LYS A 46 2.35 13.80 -1.62
CA LYS A 46 2.54 13.86 -0.16
C LYS A 46 1.42 14.58 0.57
N LYS A 47 0.77 15.55 -0.08
CA LYS A 47 -0.35 16.29 0.51
C LYS A 47 -1.69 15.56 0.43
N HIS A 48 -1.88 14.64 -0.53
CA HIS A 48 -3.23 14.19 -0.90
C HIS A 48 -3.41 12.68 -1.11
N ILE A 49 -2.39 12.00 -1.61
CA ILE A 49 -2.45 10.57 -1.94
C ILE A 49 -1.71 9.77 -0.88
N ILE A 50 -0.47 10.14 -0.60
CA ILE A 50 0.41 9.44 0.35
C ILE A 50 -0.17 9.31 1.75
N PRO A 51 -0.80 10.34 2.37
CA PRO A 51 -1.34 10.19 3.72
C PRO A 51 -2.37 9.07 3.85
N ARG A 52 -3.15 8.80 2.79
CA ARG A 52 -4.11 7.70 2.77
C ARG A 52 -3.42 6.35 2.61
N MET A 53 -2.37 6.29 1.80
CA MET A 53 -1.54 5.09 1.67
C MET A 53 -0.83 4.77 2.98
N ASP A 54 -0.36 5.78 3.72
CA ASP A 54 0.25 5.63 5.04
C ASP A 54 -0.78 5.12 6.06
N GLU A 55 -2.00 5.66 6.05
CA GLU A 55 -3.10 5.16 6.90
C GLU A 55 -3.43 3.70 6.60
N ASP A 56 -3.54 3.33 5.32
CA ASP A 56 -3.83 1.97 4.90
C ASP A 56 -2.67 1.01 5.22
N GLU A 57 -1.43 1.46 5.07
CA GLU A 57 -0.24 0.71 5.46
C GLU A 57 -0.23 0.43 6.95
N LYS A 58 -0.52 1.42 7.81
CA LYS A 58 -0.63 1.23 9.26
C LYS A 58 -1.67 0.18 9.64
N LEU A 59 -2.80 0.15 8.91
CA LEU A 59 -3.83 -0.87 9.11
C LEU A 59 -3.36 -2.26 8.68
N TRP A 60 -2.56 -2.34 7.62
CA TRP A 60 -1.98 -3.59 7.10
C TRP A 60 -0.87 -4.15 8.00
N THR A 61 0.09 -3.31 8.39
CA THR A 61 1.21 -3.66 9.29
C THR A 61 0.78 -3.89 10.72
N LYS A 62 -0.44 -3.45 11.07
CA LYS A 62 -1.01 -3.48 12.43
C LYS A 62 -0.16 -2.64 13.39
N ASP A 63 0.07 -1.39 13.01
CA ASP A 63 0.77 -0.43 13.85
C ASP A 63 0.05 -0.27 15.21
N PRO A 64 0.79 -0.21 16.33
CA PRO A 64 0.20 -0.04 17.64
C PRO A 64 -0.68 1.21 17.72
N TYR A 65 -1.95 1.01 18.06
CA TYR A 65 -2.88 2.09 18.36
C TYR A 65 -2.51 2.75 19.67
N GLU A 66 -2.54 4.08 19.69
CA GLU A 66 -2.33 4.87 20.89
C GLU A 66 -3.51 5.82 21.10
N LEU A 67 -4.14 5.75 22.29
CA LEU A 67 -5.24 6.62 22.62
C LEU A 67 -4.74 8.04 22.87
N ARG A 68 -5.30 8.99 22.10
CA ARG A 68 -4.99 10.42 22.18
C ARG A 68 -6.21 11.22 22.62
N ASP A 69 -5.96 12.33 23.31
CA ASP A 69 -6.99 13.28 23.71
C ASP A 69 -7.45 14.16 22.54
N SER A 70 -8.34 15.13 22.81
CA SER A 70 -8.84 16.06 21.79
C SER A 70 -7.77 16.98 21.20
N ASN A 71 -6.64 17.14 21.88
CA ASN A 71 -5.50 17.96 21.47
C ASN A 71 -4.43 17.13 20.73
N GLY A 72 -4.58 15.81 20.68
CA GLY A 72 -3.64 14.87 20.06
C GLY A 72 -2.56 14.34 21.03
N ASP A 73 -2.62 14.71 22.30
CA ASP A 73 -1.69 14.26 23.32
C ASP A 73 -2.01 12.85 23.78
N LEU A 74 -0.97 12.06 24.07
CA LEU A 74 -1.13 10.70 24.58
C LEU A 74 -1.82 10.72 25.94
N ILE A 75 -2.92 9.96 26.05
CA ILE A 75 -3.59 9.79 27.34
C ILE A 75 -2.75 8.84 28.18
N LYS A 76 -2.19 9.37 29.26
CA LYS A 76 -1.42 8.58 30.23
C LYS A 76 -2.38 7.69 31.03
N ASP A 77 -1.85 6.56 31.49
CA ASP A 77 -2.57 5.59 32.36
C ASP A 77 -3.78 4.91 31.70
N VAL A 78 -3.72 4.70 30.38
CA VAL A 78 -4.70 3.94 29.60
C VAL A 78 -4.03 2.71 29.01
N GLU A 79 -4.73 1.58 29.03
CA GLU A 79 -4.33 0.38 28.30
C GLU A 79 -4.70 0.53 26.84
N ASN A 80 -3.69 0.61 25.98
CA ASN A 80 -3.86 0.73 24.54
C ASN A 80 -4.03 -0.65 23.91
N VAL A 81 -5.13 -0.85 23.19
CA VAL A 81 -5.43 -2.11 22.50
C VAL A 81 -5.50 -1.87 21.00
N THR A 82 -4.76 -2.69 20.26
CA THR A 82 -4.79 -2.71 18.78
C THR A 82 -5.45 -4.01 18.33
N LEU A 83 -6.67 -3.90 17.84
CA LEU A 83 -7.42 -5.05 17.39
C LEU A 83 -7.01 -5.44 15.95
N PRO A 84 -7.02 -6.74 15.58
CA PRO A 84 -6.46 -7.23 14.32
C PRO A 84 -7.43 -7.18 13.12
N GLU A 85 -8.64 -6.64 13.25
CA GLU A 85 -9.72 -6.80 12.26
C GLU A 85 -9.35 -6.26 10.88
N ALA A 86 -8.65 -5.12 10.82
CA ALA A 86 -8.21 -4.54 9.55
C ALA A 86 -7.27 -5.49 8.79
N ARG A 87 -6.25 -5.99 9.49
CA ARG A 87 -5.30 -6.96 8.94
C ARG A 87 -5.97 -8.27 8.53
N ILE A 88 -6.87 -8.80 9.35
CA ILE A 88 -7.64 -10.02 9.02
C ILE A 88 -8.47 -9.82 7.75
N TYR A 89 -9.09 -8.66 7.58
CA TYR A 89 -9.84 -8.34 6.37
C TYR A 89 -8.92 -8.30 5.14
N GLY A 90 -7.77 -7.61 5.22
CA GLY A 90 -6.79 -7.57 4.15
C GLY A 90 -6.22 -8.93 3.77
N GLU A 91 -5.78 -9.72 4.75
CA GLU A 91 -5.18 -11.03 4.54
C GLU A 91 -6.16 -11.97 3.85
N ARG A 92 -7.45 -11.91 4.21
CA ARG A 92 -8.48 -12.72 3.57
C ARG A 92 -8.76 -12.30 2.14
N VAL A 93 -8.84 -11.00 1.87
CA VAL A 93 -9.04 -10.52 0.50
C VAL A 93 -7.87 -10.94 -0.38
N ILE A 94 -6.64 -10.74 0.09
CA ILE A 94 -5.43 -11.10 -0.65
C ILE A 94 -5.33 -12.63 -0.81
N ALA A 95 -5.66 -13.43 0.20
CA ALA A 95 -5.66 -14.89 0.08
C ALA A 95 -6.64 -15.37 -1.00
N VAL A 96 -7.86 -14.83 -1.04
CA VAL A 96 -8.85 -15.18 -2.07
C VAL A 96 -8.40 -14.74 -3.47
N LEU A 97 -7.70 -13.61 -3.59
CA LEU A 97 -7.13 -13.15 -4.85
C LEU A 97 -5.96 -14.02 -5.31
N ASN A 98 -5.06 -14.41 -4.40
CA ASN A 98 -3.97 -15.35 -4.66
C ASN A 98 -4.44 -16.76 -5.05
N GLU A 99 -5.66 -17.15 -4.66
CA GLU A 99 -6.28 -18.41 -5.10
C GLU A 99 -6.85 -18.32 -6.52
N SER A 100 -6.97 -17.12 -7.08
CA SER A 100 -7.43 -16.96 -8.46
C SER A 100 -6.36 -17.43 -9.44
N VAL A 101 -6.78 -18.01 -10.56
CA VAL A 101 -5.87 -18.53 -11.59
C VAL A 101 -6.15 -17.76 -12.87
N GLU A 102 -5.14 -17.08 -13.39
CA GLU A 102 -5.20 -16.44 -14.70
C GLU A 102 -5.30 -17.52 -15.79
N ILE A 103 -6.31 -17.40 -16.66
CA ILE A 103 -6.47 -18.26 -17.83
C ILE A 103 -6.31 -17.39 -19.07
N ILE A 104 -5.18 -17.57 -19.74
CA ILE A 104 -4.85 -16.82 -20.95
C ILE A 104 -5.38 -17.60 -22.14
N SER A 105 -6.26 -16.97 -22.91
CA SER A 105 -6.84 -17.54 -24.12
C SER A 105 -6.64 -16.57 -25.28
N ILE A 106 -5.82 -16.97 -26.26
CA ILE A 106 -5.48 -16.12 -27.39
C ILE A 106 -6.38 -16.44 -28.58
N ASN A 107 -7.36 -15.56 -28.81
CA ASN A 107 -8.25 -15.62 -29.97
C ASN A 107 -7.69 -14.76 -31.11
N GLY A 108 -6.69 -15.28 -31.82
CA GLY A 108 -6.01 -14.58 -32.91
C GLY A 108 -6.73 -14.69 -34.26
N GLN A 109 -6.72 -13.61 -35.04
CA GLN A 109 -7.00 -13.64 -36.48
C GLN A 109 -5.78 -13.17 -37.27
N ARG A 110 -5.43 -13.88 -38.34
CA ARG A 110 -4.37 -13.46 -39.27
C ARG A 110 -4.97 -13.38 -40.68
N ASN A 111 -4.89 -12.18 -41.28
CA ASN A 111 -5.48 -11.88 -42.59
C ASN A 111 -6.99 -12.21 -42.67
N GLY A 112 -7.74 -11.90 -41.60
CA GLY A 112 -9.18 -12.15 -41.52
C GLY A 112 -9.59 -13.62 -41.33
N LYS A 113 -8.64 -14.55 -41.18
CA LYS A 113 -8.91 -15.95 -40.82
C LYS A 113 -8.53 -16.22 -39.37
N VAL A 114 -9.37 -17.00 -38.69
CA VAL A 114 -9.09 -17.49 -37.33
C VAL A 114 -7.78 -18.28 -37.35
N MET A 115 -6.90 -17.97 -36.40
CA MET A 115 -5.65 -18.68 -36.24
C MET A 115 -5.89 -20.12 -35.79
N ASP A 116 -5.04 -21.03 -36.25
CA ASP A 116 -5.05 -22.42 -35.80
C ASP A 116 -4.67 -22.52 -34.30
N THR A 117 -5.32 -23.43 -33.58
CA THR A 117 -5.14 -23.63 -32.13
C THR A 117 -3.69 -23.93 -31.76
N LYS A 118 -2.93 -24.60 -32.63
CA LYS A 118 -1.50 -24.84 -32.39
C LYS A 118 -0.70 -23.55 -32.36
N LYS A 119 -1.08 -22.56 -33.17
CA LYS A 119 -0.36 -21.28 -33.26
C LYS A 119 -0.74 -20.34 -32.12
N THR A 120 -2.00 -20.38 -31.67
CA THR A 120 -2.43 -19.61 -30.49
C THR A 120 -1.75 -20.18 -29.24
N LYS A 121 -1.68 -21.51 -29.11
CA LYS A 121 -0.98 -22.18 -28.02
C LYS A 121 0.50 -21.78 -27.90
N ILE A 122 1.23 -21.65 -29.02
CA ILE A 122 2.64 -21.19 -28.98
C ILE A 122 2.76 -19.79 -28.37
N ILE A 123 1.78 -18.91 -28.58
CA ILE A 123 1.81 -17.55 -28.02
C ILE A 123 1.41 -17.58 -26.54
N GLU A 124 0.45 -18.43 -26.16
CA GLU A 124 0.07 -18.66 -24.76
C GLU A 124 1.26 -19.22 -23.96
N ASP A 125 1.90 -20.28 -24.46
CA ASP A 125 3.08 -20.90 -23.85
C ASP A 125 4.22 -19.87 -23.72
N PHE A 126 4.45 -19.03 -24.74
CA PHE A 126 5.45 -17.95 -24.66
C PHE A 126 5.16 -16.93 -23.56
N TYR A 127 3.89 -16.58 -23.33
CA TYR A 127 3.52 -15.67 -22.26
C TYR A 127 3.75 -16.31 -20.88
N HIS A 128 3.39 -17.59 -20.72
CA HIS A 128 3.68 -18.33 -19.50
C HIS A 128 5.19 -18.43 -19.23
N ASP A 129 6.01 -18.68 -20.26
CA ASP A 129 7.46 -18.71 -20.14
C ASP A 129 8.04 -17.35 -19.70
N VAL A 130 7.50 -16.24 -20.24
CA VAL A 130 7.89 -14.88 -19.86
C VAL A 130 7.64 -14.62 -18.37
N LEU A 131 6.44 -14.95 -17.88
CA LEU A 131 6.10 -14.76 -16.48
C LEU A 131 6.91 -15.67 -15.57
N TYR A 132 7.12 -16.93 -15.97
CA TYR A 132 7.92 -17.88 -15.20
C TYR A 132 9.36 -17.40 -14.99
N ILE A 133 10.02 -16.93 -16.05
CA ILE A 133 11.40 -16.40 -15.94
C ILE A 133 11.44 -15.14 -15.07
N ALA A 134 10.42 -14.30 -15.18
CA ALA A 134 10.33 -13.10 -14.35
C ALA A 134 10.11 -13.42 -12.87
N ASP A 135 9.29 -14.43 -12.55
CA ASP A 135 9.11 -14.93 -11.19
C ASP A 135 10.40 -15.56 -10.62
N GLU A 136 11.12 -16.37 -11.41
CA GLU A 136 12.41 -16.95 -11.01
C GLU A 136 13.41 -15.87 -10.61
N ARG A 137 13.41 -14.73 -11.32
CA ARG A 137 14.25 -13.57 -10.99
C ARG A 137 13.84 -12.87 -9.69
N GLN A 138 12.55 -12.82 -9.37
CA GLN A 138 12.09 -12.28 -8.08
C GLN A 138 12.50 -13.21 -6.93
N ASP A 139 12.40 -14.53 -7.13
CA ASP A 139 12.82 -15.52 -6.15
C ASP A 139 14.33 -15.43 -5.86
N ASP A 140 15.17 -15.18 -6.89
CA ASP A 140 16.61 -14.99 -6.75
C ASP A 140 16.99 -13.82 -5.80
N ILE A 141 16.13 -12.79 -5.74
CA ILE A 141 16.32 -11.62 -4.86
C ILE A 141 15.44 -11.67 -3.60
N LEU A 142 14.86 -12.83 -3.28
CA LEU A 142 13.97 -13.04 -2.13
C LEU A 142 12.74 -12.13 -2.12
N MET A 143 12.28 -11.70 -3.29
CA MET A 143 11.01 -11.01 -3.46
C MET A 143 9.90 -12.03 -3.76
N PRO A 144 8.65 -11.76 -3.34
CA PRO A 144 7.53 -12.60 -3.75
C PRO A 144 7.39 -12.60 -5.27
N GLY A 145 6.85 -13.69 -5.83
CA GLY A 145 6.45 -13.73 -7.24
C GLY A 145 5.55 -12.55 -7.63
N LEU A 146 5.50 -12.26 -8.92
CA LEU A 146 4.84 -11.10 -9.50
C LEU A 146 3.35 -11.03 -9.10
N GLU A 147 2.64 -12.16 -9.19
CA GLU A 147 1.21 -12.20 -8.93
C GLU A 147 0.87 -11.88 -7.45
N PRO A 148 1.45 -12.56 -6.44
CA PRO A 148 1.26 -12.18 -5.04
C PRO A 148 1.60 -10.71 -4.75
N TYR A 149 2.67 -10.20 -5.35
CA TYR A 149 3.05 -8.80 -5.21
C TYR A 149 1.97 -7.86 -5.77
N PHE A 150 1.49 -8.15 -6.98
CA PHE A 150 0.43 -7.35 -7.63
C PHE A 150 -0.86 -7.37 -6.82
N TRP A 151 -1.25 -8.52 -6.25
CA TRP A 151 -2.45 -8.60 -5.40
C TRP A 151 -2.34 -7.77 -4.13
N GLU A 152 -1.18 -7.77 -3.47
CA GLU A 152 -0.93 -6.90 -2.33
C GLU A 152 -0.99 -5.42 -2.73
N GLN A 153 -0.34 -5.02 -3.83
CA GLN A 153 -0.34 -3.64 -4.31
C GLN A 153 -1.75 -3.15 -4.71
N ILE A 154 -2.51 -3.96 -5.44
CA ILE A 154 -3.90 -3.63 -5.83
C ILE A 154 -4.79 -3.56 -4.59
N GLY A 155 -4.60 -4.48 -3.63
CA GLY A 155 -5.35 -4.53 -2.38
C GLY A 155 -5.11 -3.33 -1.48
N ILE A 156 -3.84 -3.08 -1.14
CA ILE A 156 -3.41 -2.15 -0.09
C ILE A 156 -3.08 -0.76 -0.65
N ARG A 157 -2.36 -0.67 -1.78
CA ARG A 157 -2.01 0.61 -2.41
C ARG A 157 -3.02 1.08 -3.45
N GLY A 158 -3.99 0.25 -3.81
CA GLY A 158 -5.09 0.61 -4.73
C GLY A 158 -4.70 0.67 -6.21
N GLY A 159 -3.56 0.09 -6.59
CA GLY A 159 -3.12 0.00 -7.98
C GLY A 159 -1.78 -0.70 -8.11
N VAL A 160 -1.47 -1.16 -9.31
CA VAL A 160 -0.23 -1.85 -9.66
C VAL A 160 0.55 -1.04 -10.68
N PHE A 161 1.88 -1.04 -10.55
CA PHE A 161 2.79 -0.44 -11.50
C PHE A 161 3.92 -1.43 -11.76
N THR A 162 4.34 -1.55 -13.02
CA THR A 162 5.44 -2.43 -13.41
C THR A 162 6.18 -1.84 -14.60
N ARG A 163 7.49 -2.07 -14.66
CA ARG A 163 8.27 -1.92 -15.89
C ARG A 163 8.20 -3.23 -16.66
N ILE A 164 8.09 -3.17 -17.99
CA ILE A 164 8.19 -4.36 -18.84
C ILE A 164 9.18 -4.07 -19.95
N LEU A 165 10.32 -4.75 -19.89
CA LEU A 165 11.35 -4.71 -20.91
C LEU A 165 11.65 -6.13 -21.37
N LEU A 166 11.48 -6.40 -22.66
CA LEU A 166 11.79 -7.69 -23.25
C LEU A 166 13.11 -7.57 -24.00
N ALA A 167 14.18 -8.10 -23.41
CA ALA A 167 15.51 -8.10 -24.03
C ALA A 167 15.79 -9.44 -24.69
N GLN A 168 16.50 -9.41 -25.82
CA GLN A 168 17.05 -10.62 -26.43
C GLN A 168 18.50 -10.35 -26.78
N ASP A 169 19.39 -11.19 -26.28
CA ASP A 169 20.82 -11.10 -26.57
C ASP A 169 21.39 -12.45 -27.03
N LYS A 170 22.72 -12.55 -27.17
CA LYS A 170 23.40 -13.75 -27.65
C LYS A 170 23.28 -14.95 -26.69
N HIS A 171 23.01 -14.70 -25.42
CA HIS A 171 22.90 -15.67 -24.34
C HIS A 171 21.45 -16.12 -24.10
N GLY A 172 20.45 -15.42 -24.65
CA GLY A 172 19.05 -15.83 -24.51
C GLY A 172 18.06 -14.69 -24.62
N PHE A 173 16.81 -15.03 -24.34
CA PHE A 173 15.71 -14.10 -24.13
C PHE A 173 15.57 -13.84 -22.63
N ASP A 174 15.51 -12.57 -22.23
CA ASP A 174 15.52 -12.12 -20.84
C ASP A 174 14.41 -11.09 -20.63
N PRO A 175 13.24 -11.51 -20.09
CA PRO A 175 12.17 -10.60 -19.72
C PRO A 175 12.49 -9.91 -18.38
N ASP A 176 12.69 -8.60 -18.41
CA ASP A 176 12.80 -7.75 -17.22
C ASP A 176 11.43 -7.15 -16.89
N ILE A 177 10.71 -7.82 -15.98
CA ILE A 177 9.47 -7.33 -15.38
C ILE A 177 9.79 -6.86 -13.97
N LEU A 178 9.83 -5.55 -13.78
CA LEU A 178 10.13 -4.94 -12.49
C LEU A 178 8.84 -4.48 -11.82
N PRO A 179 8.34 -5.19 -10.79
CA PRO A 179 7.21 -4.74 -10.02
C PRO A 179 7.58 -3.49 -9.19
N LEU A 180 6.70 -2.50 -9.18
CA LEU A 180 6.93 -1.22 -8.50
C LEU A 180 5.83 -0.92 -7.48
N ASP A 181 6.24 -0.49 -6.28
CA ASP A 181 5.29 0.02 -5.28
C ASP A 181 4.76 1.37 -5.75
N ARG A 182 3.43 1.51 -5.80
CA ARG A 182 2.78 2.77 -6.16
C ARG A 182 3.20 3.93 -5.27
N TYR A 183 3.52 3.67 -4.00
CA TYR A 183 4.04 4.65 -3.06
C TYR A 183 5.31 5.35 -3.59
N LYS A 184 6.15 4.58 -4.29
CA LYS A 184 7.46 4.99 -4.80
C LYS A 184 7.43 5.63 -6.19
N VAL A 185 6.26 5.64 -6.84
CA VAL A 185 6.10 6.01 -8.25
C VAL A 185 5.52 7.42 -8.41
N ARG A 186 6.04 8.20 -9.35
CA ARG A 186 5.52 9.50 -9.81
C ARG A 186 5.43 9.49 -11.33
N TYR A 187 4.40 10.09 -11.90
CA TYR A 187 4.23 10.08 -13.34
C TYR A 187 3.40 11.26 -13.85
N GLY A 188 3.63 11.60 -15.12
CA GLY A 188 2.79 12.48 -15.92
C GLY A 188 1.93 11.67 -16.88
N LEU A 189 0.64 11.99 -16.97
CA LEU A 189 -0.28 11.36 -17.92
C LEU A 189 -0.52 12.29 -19.12
N GLY A 190 -0.38 11.73 -20.32
CA GLY A 190 -0.80 12.32 -21.59
C GLY A 190 -2.00 11.60 -22.18
N ARG A 191 -2.33 11.93 -23.43
CA ARG A 191 -3.48 11.32 -24.14
C ARG A 191 -3.31 9.84 -24.46
N ARG A 192 -2.07 9.33 -24.47
CA ARG A 192 -1.72 7.97 -24.92
C ARG A 192 -1.03 7.13 -23.84
N GLY A 193 -1.13 7.53 -22.57
CA GLY A 193 -0.42 6.91 -21.46
C GLY A 193 0.58 7.87 -20.81
N PHE A 194 1.66 7.32 -20.24
CA PHE A 194 2.66 8.12 -19.54
C PHE A 194 3.44 9.03 -20.50
N THR A 195 3.50 10.32 -20.20
CA THR A 195 4.43 11.26 -20.85
C THR A 195 5.83 11.14 -20.26
N TRP A 196 5.87 10.94 -18.95
CA TRP A 196 7.06 10.62 -18.18
C TRP A 196 6.66 9.75 -16.99
N PHE A 197 7.63 8.99 -16.50
CA PHE A 197 7.47 8.10 -15.37
C PHE A 197 8.76 8.14 -14.55
N ALA A 198 8.65 8.24 -13.22
CA ALA A 198 9.79 8.17 -12.33
C ALA A 198 9.45 7.30 -11.14
N PHE A 199 10.40 6.52 -10.67
CA PHE A 199 10.28 5.84 -9.39
C PHE A 199 11.55 6.05 -8.58
N TRP A 200 11.42 5.88 -7.27
CA TRP A 200 12.57 5.91 -6.39
C TRP A 200 12.72 4.62 -5.62
N ASP A 201 13.96 4.34 -5.28
CA ASP A 201 14.35 3.21 -4.44
C ASP A 201 15.56 3.58 -3.60
N VAL A 202 15.81 2.73 -2.61
CA VAL A 202 16.89 2.92 -1.65
C VAL A 202 17.91 1.85 -1.96
N LEU A 203 19.08 2.28 -2.41
CA LEU A 203 20.18 1.39 -2.73
C LEU A 203 21.14 1.35 -1.56
N SER A 204 21.57 0.15 -1.21
CA SER A 204 22.66 -0.10 -0.27
C SER A 204 24.02 0.28 -0.87
N ARG A 205 25.01 0.39 0.00
CA ARG A 205 26.39 0.68 -0.40
C ARG A 205 26.93 -0.28 -1.46
N ASP A 206 26.63 -1.57 -1.34
CA ASP A 206 27.17 -2.59 -2.24
C ASP A 206 26.51 -2.49 -3.62
N GLU A 207 25.18 -2.32 -3.66
CA GLU A 207 24.43 -2.11 -4.91
C GLU A 207 24.89 -0.86 -5.66
N VAL A 208 25.16 0.24 -4.96
CA VAL A 208 25.67 1.46 -5.60
C VAL A 208 27.08 1.25 -6.16
N GLN A 209 27.94 0.48 -5.48
CA GLN A 209 29.28 0.19 -5.99
C GLN A 209 29.24 -0.69 -7.24
N ASP A 210 28.30 -1.62 -7.30
CA ASP A 210 28.11 -2.54 -8.42
C ASP A 210 27.43 -1.87 -9.62
N GLU A 211 26.34 -1.13 -9.41
CA GLU A 211 25.56 -0.48 -10.48
C GLU A 211 26.15 0.87 -10.93
N TYR A 212 26.72 1.64 -9.99
CA TYR A 212 27.16 3.02 -10.20
C TYR A 212 28.62 3.26 -9.76
N PRO A 213 29.58 2.56 -10.39
CA PRO A 213 30.97 2.61 -9.98
C PRO A 213 31.53 4.03 -10.07
N GLY A 214 32.02 4.56 -8.95
CA GLY A 214 32.63 5.89 -8.85
C GLY A 214 31.77 6.97 -8.20
N TYR A 215 30.52 6.66 -7.80
CA TYR A 215 29.71 7.60 -7.02
C TYR A 215 30.21 7.75 -5.57
N PRO A 216 30.54 8.97 -5.09
CA PRO A 216 31.07 9.20 -3.74
C PRO A 216 29.94 9.20 -2.71
N MET A 217 29.65 8.03 -2.15
CA MET A 217 28.67 7.87 -1.09
C MET A 217 29.08 8.56 0.21
N LYS A 218 28.11 9.22 0.86
CA LYS A 218 28.25 9.84 2.19
C LYS A 218 27.65 9.01 3.33
N GLY A 219 26.89 7.97 3.04
CA GLY A 219 26.18 7.14 4.01
C GLY A 219 26.09 5.67 3.59
N ASP A 220 25.24 4.91 4.28
CA ASP A 220 25.03 3.48 4.02
C ASP A 220 23.96 3.21 2.96
N PHE A 221 23.12 4.21 2.69
CA PHE A 221 22.06 4.14 1.70
C PHE A 221 22.05 5.40 0.84
N VAL A 222 21.63 5.25 -0.41
CA VAL A 222 21.43 6.33 -1.38
C VAL A 222 20.01 6.24 -1.93
N LEU A 223 19.33 7.37 -2.04
CA LEU A 223 18.06 7.46 -2.72
C LEU A 223 18.32 7.59 -4.22
N ARG A 224 17.92 6.58 -5.01
CA ARG A 224 17.93 6.68 -6.47
C ARG A 224 16.56 7.14 -6.96
N TRP A 225 16.56 8.03 -7.94
CA TRP A 225 15.41 8.27 -8.82
C TRP A 225 15.78 7.83 -10.23
N ASP A 226 14.93 6.98 -10.80
CA ASP A 226 15.03 6.55 -12.20
C ASP A 226 13.87 7.20 -12.97
N TYR A 227 14.18 8.20 -13.79
CA TYR A 227 13.23 9.00 -14.57
C TYR A 227 13.27 8.60 -16.04
N TRP A 228 12.10 8.41 -16.64
CA TRP A 228 11.93 8.06 -18.04
C TRP A 228 10.97 9.03 -18.71
N ASN A 229 11.35 9.54 -19.87
CA ASN A 229 10.44 10.19 -20.80
C ASN A 229 10.51 9.51 -22.18
N SER A 230 9.91 10.10 -23.22
CA SER A 230 9.93 9.53 -24.58
C SER A 230 11.32 9.52 -25.24
N ALA A 231 12.26 10.33 -24.77
CA ALA A 231 13.56 10.56 -25.40
C ALA A 231 14.74 9.99 -24.59
N GLU A 232 14.65 9.99 -23.26
CA GLU A 232 15.76 9.68 -22.36
C GLU A 232 15.31 8.96 -21.06
N GLU A 233 16.23 8.17 -20.51
CA GLU A 233 16.27 7.64 -19.15
C GLU A 233 17.31 8.46 -18.39
N ILE A 234 16.95 9.06 -17.26
CA ILE A 234 17.84 9.89 -16.44
C ILE A 234 17.86 9.36 -15.02
N ILE A 235 19.06 9.19 -14.49
CA ILE A 235 19.28 8.67 -13.15
C ILE A 235 19.77 9.79 -12.24
N PHE A 236 19.09 9.95 -11.11
CA PHE A 236 19.52 10.84 -10.02
C PHE A 236 19.86 10.02 -8.78
N LEU A 237 20.97 10.36 -8.12
CA LEU A 237 21.41 9.78 -6.85
C LEU A 237 21.44 10.88 -5.79
N ASP A 238 20.69 10.72 -4.69
CA ASP A 238 20.50 11.73 -3.64
C ASP A 238 20.11 13.12 -4.19
N GLY A 239 19.30 13.15 -5.25
CA GLY A 239 18.86 14.37 -5.93
C GLY A 239 19.93 15.03 -6.81
N THR A 240 21.09 14.40 -6.96
CA THR A 240 22.14 14.83 -7.89
C THR A 240 22.07 14.04 -9.19
N PHE A 241 22.20 14.71 -10.33
CA PHE A 241 22.28 14.06 -11.64
C PHE A 241 23.49 13.14 -11.67
N TYR A 242 23.28 11.89 -12.09
CA TYR A 242 24.35 10.92 -12.27
C TYR A 242 24.66 10.71 -13.76
N ASP A 243 23.68 10.22 -14.52
CA ASP A 243 23.84 9.90 -15.94
C ASP A 243 22.49 9.95 -16.69
N ALA A 244 22.56 10.01 -18.02
CA ALA A 244 21.42 9.98 -18.92
C ALA A 244 21.68 9.04 -20.11
N TYR A 245 20.66 8.27 -20.48
CA TYR A 245 20.68 7.33 -21.59
C TYR A 245 19.58 7.63 -22.59
N ASP A 246 19.83 7.40 -23.88
CA ASP A 246 18.79 7.54 -24.91
C ASP A 246 17.71 6.46 -24.75
N ASN A 247 16.44 6.86 -24.67
CA ASN A 247 15.30 5.95 -24.68
C ASN A 247 14.96 5.54 -26.12
N LEU A 248 15.42 4.37 -26.53
CA LEU A 248 15.20 3.83 -27.87
C LEU A 248 13.74 3.44 -28.16
N LEU A 249 12.88 3.31 -27.14
CA LEU A 249 11.49 2.88 -27.31
C LEU A 249 10.58 4.02 -27.77
N GLY A 250 10.97 5.28 -27.54
CA GLY A 250 10.13 6.44 -27.86
C GLY A 250 8.98 6.68 -26.88
N TYR A 251 8.89 5.90 -25.80
CA TYR A 251 7.89 6.02 -24.73
C TYR A 251 8.42 5.41 -23.42
N PRO A 252 7.92 5.84 -22.24
CA PRO A 252 8.27 5.20 -20.96
C PRO A 252 7.73 3.75 -20.91
N PRO A 253 8.58 2.73 -20.69
CA PRO A 253 8.19 1.30 -20.74
C PRO A 253 7.50 0.82 -19.45
N PHE A 254 6.58 1.61 -18.92
CA PHE A 254 5.86 1.31 -17.69
C PHE A 254 4.38 1.11 -17.96
N ILE A 255 3.79 0.17 -17.24
CA ILE A 255 2.36 -0.07 -17.22
C ILE A 255 1.89 0.20 -15.80
N GLY A 256 0.80 0.96 -15.67
CA GLY A 256 0.16 1.24 -14.40
C GLY A 256 -1.34 1.09 -14.53
N GLN A 257 -1.92 0.25 -13.68
CA GLN A 257 -3.37 0.03 -13.62
C GLN A 257 -3.84 0.37 -12.22
N LEU A 258 -4.74 1.35 -12.15
CA LEU A 258 -5.39 1.71 -10.89
C LEU A 258 -6.55 0.76 -10.66
N CYS A 259 -6.76 0.35 -9.41
CA CYS A 259 -7.92 -0.44 -9.04
C CYS A 259 -9.19 0.31 -9.47
N GLN A 260 -10.17 -0.41 -10.03
CA GLN A 260 -11.47 0.16 -10.41
C GLN A 260 -12.37 0.45 -9.19
N GLN A 261 -11.75 0.90 -8.10
CA GLN A 261 -12.39 1.28 -6.84
C GLN A 261 -12.00 2.71 -6.48
N GLY A 262 -12.96 3.43 -5.90
CA GLY A 262 -12.84 4.84 -5.55
C GLY A 262 -13.85 5.68 -6.32
N THR A 263 -13.57 6.97 -6.43
CA THR A 263 -14.44 7.90 -7.17
C THR A 263 -13.85 8.23 -8.52
N PHE A 264 -14.67 8.06 -9.55
CA PHE A 264 -14.39 8.48 -10.93
C PHE A 264 -15.19 9.73 -11.30
N LEU A 265 -15.75 10.42 -10.30
CA LEU A 265 -16.40 11.71 -10.54
C LEU A 265 -15.35 12.68 -11.09
N GLU A 266 -15.62 13.33 -12.22
CA GLU A 266 -14.68 14.29 -12.82
C GLU A 266 -14.96 15.74 -12.40
N THR A 267 -15.68 15.90 -11.28
CA THR A 267 -16.19 17.19 -10.83
C THR A 267 -15.11 18.09 -10.21
N SER A 268 -13.98 17.53 -9.74
CA SER A 268 -12.94 18.31 -9.06
C SER A 268 -11.55 17.67 -9.14
N ALA A 269 -10.52 18.47 -8.88
CA ALA A 269 -9.16 17.95 -8.70
C ALA A 269 -9.07 16.96 -7.51
N ARG A 270 -9.97 17.07 -6.52
CA ARG A 270 -10.05 16.13 -5.39
C ARG A 270 -10.45 14.74 -5.86
N SER A 271 -11.43 14.64 -6.74
CA SER A 271 -11.95 13.34 -7.17
C SER A 271 -10.98 12.61 -8.11
N LEU A 272 -10.18 13.34 -8.91
CA LEU A 272 -9.05 12.75 -9.66
C LEU A 272 -8.02 12.06 -8.75
N ARG A 273 -7.75 12.63 -7.57
CA ARG A 273 -6.80 12.08 -6.60
C ARG A 273 -7.33 10.84 -5.88
N MET A 274 -8.65 10.63 -5.89
CA MET A 274 -9.31 9.53 -5.21
C MET A 274 -9.55 8.31 -6.13
N ARG A 275 -8.85 8.26 -7.28
CA ARG A 275 -8.84 7.12 -8.20
C ARG A 275 -7.88 6.03 -7.70
N GLY A 276 -8.31 4.77 -7.81
CA GLY A 276 -7.55 3.61 -7.34
C GLY A 276 -7.37 3.67 -5.84
N ASP A 277 -8.44 3.49 -5.07
CA ASP A 277 -8.33 3.46 -3.60
C ASP A 277 -8.23 2.01 -3.10
N SER A 278 -7.70 1.81 -1.89
CA SER A 278 -7.47 0.48 -1.32
C SER A 278 -8.77 -0.24 -0.89
N ILE A 279 -8.65 -1.49 -0.44
CA ILE A 279 -9.72 -2.24 0.23
C ILE A 279 -10.28 -1.53 1.45
N TYR A 280 -9.49 -0.66 2.10
CA TYR A 280 -9.87 0.04 3.32
C TYR A 280 -10.58 1.36 3.03
N SER A 281 -10.70 1.79 1.78
CA SER A 281 -11.30 3.08 1.40
C SER A 281 -12.65 3.38 2.05
N SER A 282 -13.50 2.38 2.25
CA SER A 282 -14.83 2.49 2.87
C SER A 282 -14.82 2.41 4.40
N SER A 283 -13.75 1.90 5.00
CA SER A 283 -13.70 1.48 6.41
C SER A 283 -12.51 2.01 7.22
N ARG A 284 -11.51 2.63 6.59
CA ARG A 284 -10.25 3.06 7.23
C ARG A 284 -10.47 3.94 8.46
N GLU A 285 -11.45 4.83 8.39
CA GLU A 285 -11.78 5.75 9.48
C GLU A 285 -12.45 5.05 10.67
N LEU A 286 -13.01 3.85 10.47
CA LEU A 286 -13.77 3.13 11.50
C LEU A 286 -12.86 2.33 12.45
N TYR A 287 -11.72 1.81 11.97
CA TYR A 287 -10.81 1.00 12.78
C TYR A 287 -10.21 1.77 13.97
N PRO A 288 -9.77 3.05 13.85
CA PRO A 288 -9.34 3.82 15.01
C PRO A 288 -10.42 3.97 16.08
N TYR A 289 -11.69 4.11 15.71
CA TYR A 289 -12.80 4.15 16.68
C TYR A 289 -13.03 2.80 17.34
N LEU A 290 -12.88 1.70 16.61
CA LEU A 290 -12.97 0.35 17.17
C LEU A 290 -11.84 0.11 18.20
N ASN A 291 -10.61 0.47 17.86
CA ASN A 291 -9.46 0.39 18.77
C ASN A 291 -9.62 1.31 19.99
N LYS A 292 -10.20 2.51 19.81
CA LYS A 292 -10.54 3.43 20.90
C LYS A 292 -11.50 2.79 21.90
N ILE A 293 -12.58 2.18 21.42
CA ILE A 293 -13.55 1.49 22.29
C ILE A 293 -12.89 0.32 23.01
N GLY A 294 -12.09 -0.49 22.29
CA GLY A 294 -11.34 -1.60 22.88
C GLY A 294 -10.41 -1.14 24.01
N SER A 295 -9.67 -0.05 23.79
CA SER A 295 -8.75 0.53 24.78
C SER A 295 -9.50 1.07 26.02
N ILE A 296 -10.64 1.75 25.83
CA ILE A 296 -11.47 2.24 26.93
C ILE A 296 -12.04 1.10 27.76
N LEU A 297 -12.60 0.07 27.10
CA LEU A 297 -13.18 -1.09 27.78
C LEU A 297 -12.11 -1.89 28.54
N GLN A 298 -10.93 -2.09 27.95
CA GLN A 298 -9.81 -2.75 28.61
C GLN A 298 -9.36 -1.98 29.86
N THR A 299 -9.21 -0.66 29.73
CA THR A 299 -8.86 0.22 30.85
C THR A 299 -9.90 0.16 31.95
N GLN A 300 -11.19 0.14 31.61
CA GLN A 300 -12.29 -0.01 32.57
C GLN A 300 -12.29 -1.39 33.24
N GLY A 301 -11.99 -2.45 32.49
CA GLY A 301 -11.83 -3.80 33.04
C GLY A 301 -10.71 -3.85 34.07
N MET A 302 -9.57 -3.22 33.77
CA MET A 302 -8.44 -3.09 34.71
C MET A 302 -8.82 -2.29 35.96
N LEU A 303 -9.51 -1.14 35.81
CA LEU A 303 -10.01 -0.36 36.95
C LEU A 303 -10.99 -1.15 37.82
N SER A 304 -11.73 -2.10 37.24
CA SER A 304 -12.64 -2.96 37.98
C SER A 304 -11.90 -4.01 38.82
N LEU A 305 -10.70 -4.45 38.38
CA LEU A 305 -9.83 -5.34 39.14
C LEU A 305 -9.13 -4.64 40.31
N ALA A 306 -8.73 -3.38 40.12
CA ALA A 306 -8.07 -2.55 41.12
C ALA A 306 -8.79 -1.20 41.28
N PRO A 307 -10.00 -1.20 41.89
CA PRO A 307 -10.79 0.01 42.02
C PRO A 307 -10.07 1.06 42.86
N PRO A 308 -10.25 2.35 42.56
CA PRO A 308 -9.69 3.42 43.37
C PRO A 308 -10.21 3.30 44.80
N GLN A 309 -9.29 3.34 45.77
CA GLN A 309 -9.61 3.15 47.18
C GLN A 309 -9.72 4.49 47.89
N GLN A 310 -10.73 4.62 48.75
CA GLN A 310 -10.86 5.78 49.63
C GLN A 310 -10.23 5.45 50.98
N LEU A 311 -9.25 6.23 51.41
CA LEU A 311 -8.65 6.16 52.73
C LEU A 311 -9.23 7.29 53.59
N ILE A 312 -10.03 6.95 54.59
CA ILE A 312 -10.56 7.93 55.55
C ILE A 312 -9.51 8.08 56.66
N SER A 313 -8.87 9.25 56.78
CA SER A 313 -7.84 9.49 57.78
C SER A 313 -8.22 10.63 58.73
N LYS A 314 -8.15 10.37 60.04
CA LYS A 314 -8.40 11.36 61.10
C LYS A 314 -7.39 12.52 61.12
N SER A 315 -6.23 12.34 60.49
CA SER A 315 -5.13 13.32 60.56
C SER A 315 -5.09 14.30 59.39
N GLY A 316 -6.04 14.23 58.45
CA GLY A 316 -6.17 15.17 57.32
C GLY A 316 -4.96 15.27 56.38
N LYS A 317 -4.00 14.35 56.48
CA LYS A 317 -2.83 14.30 55.57
C LYS A 317 -3.27 13.82 54.20
N LYS A 318 -3.48 14.77 53.29
CA LYS A 318 -3.71 14.50 51.87
C LYS A 318 -2.42 13.94 51.26
N LEU A 319 -2.48 12.76 50.64
CA LEU A 319 -1.39 12.26 49.80
C LEU A 319 -1.25 13.20 48.58
N PRO A 320 -0.03 13.55 48.13
CA PRO A 320 0.15 14.48 47.03
C PRO A 320 -0.41 13.94 45.71
N GLY A 321 -1.35 14.70 45.13
CA GLY A 321 -1.61 14.94 43.71
C GLY A 321 -1.32 13.83 42.71
N LYS A 322 -2.14 12.78 42.68
CA LYS A 322 -2.31 11.94 41.48
C LYS A 322 -3.78 11.99 41.03
N PRO A 323 -4.06 11.95 39.71
CA PRO A 323 -5.42 11.96 39.17
C PRO A 323 -6.32 10.94 39.87
N ILE A 324 -7.55 11.35 40.21
CA ILE A 324 -8.49 10.59 41.03
C ILE A 324 -8.78 9.18 40.45
N TYR A 325 -8.71 9.04 39.13
CA TYR A 325 -9.06 7.82 38.39
C TYR A 325 -7.86 7.04 37.87
N ARG A 326 -6.83 6.86 38.70
CA ARG A 326 -5.72 5.95 38.40
C ARG A 326 -5.91 4.59 39.05
N LEU A 327 -5.40 3.56 38.36
CA LEU A 327 -5.31 2.21 38.89
C LEU A 327 -4.61 2.23 40.27
N GLY A 328 -5.27 1.70 41.30
CA GLY A 328 -4.71 1.64 42.65
C GLY A 328 -4.48 2.99 43.34
N ASN A 329 -5.14 4.08 42.92
CA ASN A 329 -5.00 5.35 43.64
C ASN A 329 -5.73 5.31 44.99
N VAL A 330 -5.11 5.88 46.01
CA VAL A 330 -5.64 5.97 47.38
C VAL A 330 -5.96 7.43 47.67
N LEU A 331 -7.25 7.73 47.78
CA LEU A 331 -7.73 9.09 48.00
C LEU A 331 -7.96 9.34 49.50
N ALA A 332 -7.21 10.27 50.08
CA ALA A 332 -7.33 10.61 51.50
C ALA A 332 -8.47 11.61 51.74
N LEU A 333 -9.52 11.20 52.46
CA LEU A 333 -10.65 12.05 52.86
C LEU A 333 -10.54 12.47 54.33
N GLN A 334 -10.91 13.71 54.65
CA GLN A 334 -11.06 14.16 56.04
C GLN A 334 -12.35 13.63 56.67
N GLU A 335 -12.34 13.45 57.99
CA GLU A 335 -13.49 13.00 58.77
C GLU A 335 -14.65 14.01 58.63
N GLY A 336 -15.69 13.64 57.87
CA GLY A 336 -16.84 14.50 57.52
C GLY A 336 -16.95 14.89 56.05
N GLU A 337 -15.91 14.68 55.22
CA GLU A 337 -15.98 14.87 53.77
C GLU A 337 -16.62 13.64 53.10
N LYS A 338 -17.82 13.82 52.54
CA LYS A 338 -18.47 12.78 51.72
C LYS A 338 -18.11 13.01 50.25
N LEU A 339 -17.36 12.09 49.66
CA LEU A 339 -17.21 12.04 48.21
C LEU A 339 -18.50 11.47 47.62
N VAL A 340 -19.35 12.32 47.07
CA VAL A 340 -20.47 11.86 46.25
C VAL A 340 -19.91 11.69 44.84
N PRO A 341 -19.79 10.46 44.32
CA PRO A 341 -19.48 10.31 42.91
C PRO A 341 -20.57 11.03 42.13
N ILE A 342 -20.17 11.90 41.21
CA ILE A 342 -21.13 12.43 40.23
C ILE A 342 -21.60 11.20 39.45
N ASP A 343 -22.90 10.94 39.46
CA ASP A 343 -23.48 9.88 38.63
C ASP A 343 -23.13 10.20 37.17
N ALA A 344 -22.11 9.51 36.67
CA ALA A 344 -21.77 9.57 35.27
C ALA A 344 -22.97 8.95 34.53
N PRO A 345 -23.40 9.54 33.40
CA PRO A 345 -24.40 8.90 32.54
C PRO A 345 -23.94 7.49 32.18
N ASP A 346 -24.86 6.61 31.75
CA ASP A 346 -24.52 5.24 31.32
C ASP A 346 -23.69 5.25 30.02
N ILE A 347 -22.40 5.56 30.17
CA ILE A 347 -21.41 5.57 29.11
C ILE A 347 -21.20 4.13 28.62
N ILE A 348 -21.35 3.12 29.49
CA ILE A 348 -21.14 1.71 29.14
C ILE A 348 -22.22 1.23 28.17
N GLY A 349 -23.50 1.47 28.48
CA GLY A 349 -24.61 1.15 27.60
C GLY A 349 -24.48 1.85 26.25
N SER A 350 -24.12 3.13 26.26
CA SER A 350 -23.89 3.93 25.05
C SER A 350 -22.72 3.40 24.21
N MET A 351 -21.61 3.01 24.85
CA MET A 351 -20.44 2.44 24.18
C MET A 351 -20.75 1.07 23.56
N ARG A 352 -21.49 0.20 24.25
CA ARG A 352 -21.92 -1.10 23.71
C ARG A 352 -22.82 -0.94 22.49
N PHE A 353 -23.77 0.00 22.55
CA PHE A 353 -24.62 0.31 21.41
C PHE A 353 -23.81 0.85 20.23
N PHE A 354 -22.90 1.78 20.48
CA PHE A 354 -22.03 2.34 19.45
C PHE A 354 -21.10 1.29 18.83
N GLN A 355 -20.53 0.37 19.64
CA GLN A 355 -19.76 -0.77 19.16
C GLN A 355 -20.60 -1.68 18.25
N GLY A 356 -21.85 -1.98 18.62
CA GLY A 356 -22.76 -2.76 17.78
C GLY A 356 -23.07 -2.07 16.44
N MET A 357 -23.26 -0.74 16.47
CA MET A 357 -23.45 0.06 15.25
C MET A 357 -22.20 0.05 14.36
N LEU A 358 -21.01 0.27 14.94
CA LEU A 358 -19.73 0.22 14.21
C LEU A 358 -19.48 -1.17 13.61
N GLY A 359 -19.69 -2.24 14.37
CA GLY A 359 -19.56 -3.61 13.87
C GLY A 359 -20.50 -3.87 12.68
N GLY A 360 -21.75 -3.40 12.75
CA GLY A 360 -22.69 -3.51 11.64
C GLY A 360 -22.29 -2.70 10.41
N VAL A 361 -21.72 -1.50 10.58
CA VAL A 361 -21.19 -0.70 9.45
C VAL A 361 -19.97 -1.38 8.84
N LEU A 362 -19.03 -1.85 9.67
CA LEU A 362 -17.83 -2.57 9.23
C LEU A 362 -18.18 -3.83 8.42
N GLN A 363 -19.15 -4.63 8.87
CA GLN A 363 -19.60 -5.82 8.11
C GLN A 363 -20.18 -5.48 6.73
N ARG A 364 -20.87 -4.34 6.60
CA ARG A 364 -21.40 -3.89 5.30
C ARG A 364 -20.33 -3.29 4.41
N ALA A 365 -19.31 -2.68 5.00
CA ALA A 365 -18.21 -2.04 4.28
C ALA A 365 -17.09 -3.03 3.88
N THR A 366 -17.00 -4.18 4.53
CA THR A 366 -15.94 -5.20 4.36
C THR A 366 -16.55 -6.55 3.92
N LEU A 367 -16.08 -7.68 4.47
CA LEU A 367 -16.62 -9.00 4.24
C LEU A 367 -17.64 -9.37 5.32
N THR A 368 -18.70 -10.07 4.92
CA THR A 368 -19.72 -10.54 5.86
C THR A 368 -19.22 -11.76 6.66
N HIS A 369 -19.79 -12.01 7.84
CA HIS A 369 -19.45 -13.17 8.68
C HIS A 369 -19.62 -14.54 7.98
N VAL A 370 -20.42 -14.58 6.91
CA VAL A 370 -20.64 -15.77 6.09
C VAL A 370 -19.38 -16.15 5.33
N GLU A 371 -18.72 -15.16 4.74
CA GLU A 371 -17.43 -15.34 4.05
C GLU A 371 -16.32 -15.68 5.03
N TRP A 372 -16.50 -15.34 6.31
CA TRP A 372 -15.58 -15.70 7.38
C TRP A 372 -15.72 -17.14 7.85
N GLY A 373 -16.68 -17.90 7.31
CA GLY A 373 -16.98 -19.27 7.74
C GLY A 373 -17.56 -19.36 9.15
N ASN A 374 -17.91 -18.23 9.77
CA ASN A 374 -18.36 -18.17 11.16
C ASN A 374 -19.84 -17.74 11.20
N LEU A 375 -20.71 -18.67 10.84
CA LEU A 375 -22.16 -18.50 10.95
C LEU A 375 -22.67 -19.11 12.25
N GLN A 376 -23.29 -18.28 13.09
CA GLN A 376 -23.94 -18.74 14.31
C GLN A 376 -25.31 -19.41 14.06
N PHE A 377 -25.84 -19.32 12.85
CA PHE A 377 -27.14 -19.88 12.47
C PHE A 377 -27.14 -20.41 11.03
N GLN A 378 -28.00 -21.38 10.74
CA GLN A 378 -28.11 -21.98 9.41
C GLN A 378 -28.81 -21.03 8.43
N LEU A 379 -28.20 -20.79 7.27
CA LEU A 379 -28.75 -19.98 6.18
C LEU A 379 -29.26 -20.87 5.05
N SER A 380 -30.28 -20.40 4.31
CA SER A 380 -30.73 -21.07 3.09
C SER A 380 -29.69 -20.92 1.97
N ASN A 381 -29.64 -21.88 1.04
CA ASN A 381 -28.73 -21.83 -0.10
C ASN A 381 -28.88 -20.56 -0.95
N VAL A 382 -30.10 -20.03 -1.06
CA VAL A 382 -30.38 -18.76 -1.78
C VAL A 382 -29.76 -17.57 -1.04
N ALA A 383 -29.83 -17.52 0.28
CA ALA A 383 -29.21 -16.47 1.08
C ALA A 383 -27.67 -16.55 1.02
N LEU A 384 -27.10 -17.75 1.02
CA LEU A 384 -25.66 -17.94 0.83
C LEU A 384 -25.19 -17.44 -0.54
N ALA A 385 -25.97 -17.69 -1.60
CA ALA A 385 -25.65 -17.23 -2.95
C ALA A 385 -25.69 -15.69 -3.07
N THR A 386 -26.68 -15.02 -2.46
CA THR A 386 -26.76 -13.55 -2.47
C THR A 386 -25.64 -12.90 -1.67
N LEU A 387 -25.26 -13.49 -0.53
CA LEU A 387 -24.12 -13.02 0.28
C LEU A 387 -22.79 -13.16 -0.47
N ARG A 388 -22.56 -14.28 -1.15
CA ARG A 388 -21.39 -14.46 -2.03
C ARG A 388 -21.35 -13.45 -3.18
N ALA A 389 -22.50 -13.12 -3.75
CA ALA A 389 -22.58 -12.09 -4.79
C ALA A 389 -22.20 -10.70 -4.27
N ALA A 390 -22.51 -10.38 -3.01
CA ALA A 390 -22.07 -9.14 -2.38
C ALA A 390 -20.55 -9.14 -2.14
N ALA A 391 -19.97 -10.27 -1.70
CA ALA A 391 -18.52 -10.40 -1.51
C ALA A 391 -17.74 -10.20 -2.82
N ARG A 392 -18.28 -10.66 -3.96
CA ARG A 392 -17.68 -10.40 -5.29
C ARG A 392 -17.53 -8.91 -5.60
N GLN A 393 -18.33 -8.02 -5.01
CA GLN A 393 -18.14 -6.58 -5.23
C GLN A 393 -16.80 -6.06 -4.71
N VAL A 394 -16.21 -6.74 -3.72
CA VAL A 394 -14.87 -6.45 -3.22
C VAL A 394 -13.81 -7.06 -4.14
N TYR A 395 -14.00 -8.29 -4.63
CA TYR A 395 -12.99 -8.95 -5.45
C TYR A 395 -12.96 -8.48 -6.91
N SER A 396 -14.13 -8.27 -7.52
CA SER A 396 -14.25 -8.00 -8.97
C SER A 396 -13.40 -6.82 -9.43
N PRO A 397 -13.44 -5.62 -8.81
CA PRO A 397 -12.63 -4.49 -9.30
C PRO A 397 -11.13 -4.79 -9.37
N ARG A 398 -10.65 -5.70 -8.52
CA ARG A 398 -9.24 -6.09 -8.41
C ARG A 398 -8.86 -7.11 -9.46
N LEU A 399 -9.72 -8.11 -9.66
CA LEU A 399 -9.56 -9.09 -10.75
C LEU A 399 -9.47 -8.39 -12.11
N HIS A 400 -10.37 -7.42 -12.40
CA HIS A 400 -10.30 -6.61 -13.64
C HIS A 400 -9.11 -5.64 -13.71
N THR A 401 -8.36 -5.48 -12.62
CA THR A 401 -7.14 -4.65 -12.61
C THR A 401 -5.92 -5.48 -12.99
N MET A 402 -5.98 -6.80 -12.85
CA MET A 402 -4.93 -7.71 -13.29
C MET A 402 -5.15 -8.19 -14.75
N GLU A 403 -6.41 -8.24 -15.21
CA GLU A 403 -6.75 -8.32 -16.65
C GLU A 403 -6.24 -7.11 -17.43
#